data_AF-A0A263NN94-F1
#
_entry.id   AF-A0A263NN94-F1
#
_cell.length_a   1.000
_cell.length_b   1.000
_cell.length_c   1.000
_cell.angle_alpha   90.00
_cell.angle_beta   90.00
_cell.angle_gamma   90.00
#
_symmetry.space_group_name_H-M   'P 1'
#
loop_
_entity.id
_entity.type
_entity.pdbx_description
1 polymer ?
#
loop_
_entity_poly.entity_id
_entity_poly.type
_entity_poly.pdbx_seq_one_letter_code
_entity_poly.pdbx_strand_id
1 'polypeptide(L)'
;MGIATLGFFAWQSFYPVSAANGWSVHTVYSDVPKAASLMPLPDGSLMISQELNDAKGSIVRIYPDGQREVVVGNLSKPDGMLATHGGWVFSQETGDAPVSFLKDGVVTELFRGENVQGLWVEGDDLYAIEDRKDNGRLLRYRWSDQSLTVLRDQLNEGESITRCTDGRMLYTEKKKGVVRELTDDGSDPVVLADLNKPTFLMCDERGLWVNEDSTHRARLLLIDKQGRQQTILSFLKAPQSIVRTGDGTYLLAEGGRDRVLKLVGKSLAVASDDVKH
;
A
#
# COMPACT_ATOMS: atom_id res chain seq x y z
N MET A 1 34.75 15.47 -7.29
CA MET A 1 33.41 14.88 -7.52
C MET A 1 32.74 15.69 -8.61
N GLY A 2 32.74 15.15 -9.84
CA GLY A 2 32.48 15.92 -11.06
C GLY A 2 31.00 15.99 -11.45
N ILE A 3 30.72 16.85 -12.43
CA ILE A 3 29.39 17.06 -13.04
C ILE A 3 28.68 15.73 -13.41
N ALA A 4 29.44 14.69 -13.78
CA ALA A 4 28.91 13.35 -14.06
C ALA A 4 28.26 12.66 -12.84
N THR A 5 28.82 12.82 -11.63
CA THR A 5 28.22 12.27 -10.40
C THR A 5 26.92 13.00 -10.04
N LEU A 6 26.86 14.32 -10.21
CA LEU A 6 25.62 15.09 -10.00
C LEU A 6 24.54 14.75 -11.04
N GLY A 7 24.94 14.58 -12.31
CA GLY A 7 24.04 14.14 -13.38
C GLY A 7 23.46 12.74 -13.15
N PHE A 8 24.26 11.81 -12.60
CA PHE A 8 23.80 10.46 -12.26
C PHE A 8 22.76 10.46 -11.12
N PHE A 9 22.99 11.22 -10.05
CA PHE A 9 22.02 11.32 -8.94
C PHE A 9 20.75 12.09 -9.32
N ALA A 10 20.87 13.13 -10.14
CA ALA A 10 19.71 13.84 -10.70
C ALA A 10 18.90 12.90 -11.60
N TRP A 11 19.55 12.15 -12.50
CA TRP A 11 18.88 11.17 -13.36
C TRP A 11 18.15 10.10 -12.54
N GLN A 12 18.77 9.51 -11.51
CA GLN A 12 18.10 8.54 -10.65
C GLN A 12 16.88 9.09 -9.91
N SER A 13 16.87 10.39 -9.60
CA SER A 13 15.76 11.03 -8.88
C SER A 13 14.62 11.43 -9.82
N PHE A 14 14.94 11.92 -11.02
CA PHE A 14 13.99 12.53 -11.94
C PHE A 14 13.66 11.70 -13.19
N TYR A 15 14.24 10.50 -13.34
CA TYR A 15 13.89 9.64 -14.48
C TYR A 15 12.38 9.38 -14.47
N PRO A 16 11.68 9.65 -15.59
CA PRO A 16 10.22 9.57 -15.62
C PRO A 16 9.77 8.13 -15.40
N VAL A 17 8.63 8.02 -14.72
CA VAL A 17 7.92 6.73 -14.61
C VAL A 17 7.49 6.32 -16.01
N SER A 18 7.74 5.06 -16.37
CA SER A 18 7.33 4.50 -17.65
C SER A 18 6.18 3.53 -17.44
N ALA A 19 5.15 3.64 -18.28
CA ALA A 19 4.00 2.74 -18.27
C ALA A 19 4.12 1.70 -19.40
N ALA A 20 3.61 0.50 -19.14
CA ALA A 20 3.48 -0.53 -20.15
C ALA A 20 2.52 -0.12 -21.28
N ASN A 21 2.65 -0.79 -22.43
CA ASN A 21 1.70 -0.62 -23.54
C ASN A 21 0.26 -0.85 -23.06
N GLY A 22 -0.64 0.05 -23.44
CA GLY A 22 -2.03 -0.01 -23.02
C GLY A 22 -2.31 0.62 -21.65
N TRP A 23 -1.32 1.26 -21.02
CA TRP A 23 -1.49 2.03 -19.80
C TRP A 23 -1.00 3.47 -20.00
N SER A 24 -1.66 4.39 -19.30
CA SER A 24 -1.19 5.76 -19.14
C SER A 24 -1.03 6.07 -17.66
N VAL A 25 -0.09 6.94 -17.34
CA VAL A 25 0.20 7.38 -15.98
C VAL A 25 0.40 8.88 -15.95
N HIS A 26 -0.18 9.54 -14.96
CA HIS A 26 0.03 10.97 -14.72
C HIS A 26 -0.02 11.27 -13.23
N THR A 27 0.66 12.34 -12.81
CA THR A 27 0.58 12.81 -11.43
C THR A 27 -0.74 13.54 -11.21
N VAL A 28 -1.46 13.17 -10.14
CA VAL A 28 -2.74 13.81 -9.76
C VAL A 28 -2.63 14.61 -8.47
N TYR A 29 -1.71 14.24 -7.58
CA TYR A 29 -1.38 15.04 -6.39
C TYR A 29 0.14 15.16 -6.28
N SER A 30 0.64 16.38 -6.20
CA SER A 30 2.02 16.71 -5.84
C SER A 30 2.12 17.11 -4.37
N ASP A 31 3.34 17.21 -3.86
CA ASP A 31 3.63 17.76 -2.52
C ASP A 31 2.89 16.99 -1.42
N VAL A 32 2.89 15.66 -1.53
CA VAL A 32 2.40 14.76 -0.49
C VAL A 32 3.63 14.08 0.12
N PRO A 33 4.24 14.65 1.17
CA PRO A 33 5.45 14.12 1.77
C PRO A 33 5.28 12.65 2.14
N LYS A 34 6.18 11.79 1.62
CA LYS A 34 6.18 10.35 1.91
C LYS A 34 4.80 9.71 1.81
N ALA A 35 4.08 9.99 0.72
CA ALA A 35 2.80 9.36 0.40
C ALA A 35 2.86 7.84 0.60
N ALA A 36 2.01 7.29 1.47
CA ALA A 36 2.00 5.87 1.81
C ALA A 36 0.68 5.17 1.46
N SER A 37 -0.30 5.14 2.38
CA SER A 37 -1.60 4.53 2.14
C SER A 37 -2.60 5.50 1.52
N LEU A 38 -3.49 4.97 0.68
CA LEU A 38 -4.47 5.71 -0.11
C LEU A 38 -5.87 5.13 0.10
N MET A 39 -6.82 5.99 0.42
CA MET A 39 -8.23 5.61 0.52
C MET A 39 -9.12 6.65 -0.19
N PRO A 40 -9.53 6.38 -1.45
CA PRO A 40 -10.50 7.21 -2.16
C PRO A 40 -11.85 7.20 -1.44
N LEU A 41 -12.48 8.36 -1.30
CA LEU A 41 -13.77 8.53 -0.64
C LEU A 41 -14.91 8.70 -1.65
N PRO A 42 -16.16 8.34 -1.30
CA PRO A 42 -17.31 8.46 -2.20
C PRO A 42 -17.61 9.89 -2.69
N ASP A 43 -17.21 10.91 -1.93
CA ASP A 43 -17.37 12.32 -2.29
C ASP A 43 -16.26 12.85 -3.21
N GLY A 44 -15.36 11.98 -3.67
CA GLY A 44 -14.22 12.30 -4.52
C GLY A 44 -12.99 12.81 -3.77
N SER A 45 -13.05 12.95 -2.45
CA SER A 45 -11.85 13.25 -1.66
C SER A 45 -10.95 12.03 -1.52
N LEU A 46 -9.70 12.24 -1.08
CA LEU A 46 -8.70 11.20 -0.85
C LEU A 46 -8.16 11.32 0.57
N MET A 47 -8.30 10.25 1.36
CA MET A 47 -7.52 10.09 2.58
C MET A 47 -6.15 9.50 2.24
N ILE A 48 -5.10 10.07 2.82
CA ILE A 48 -3.72 9.67 2.54
C ILE A 48 -2.87 9.75 3.79
N SER A 49 -2.01 8.76 4.02
CA SER A 49 -0.97 8.85 5.06
C SER A 49 0.31 9.46 4.51
N GLN A 50 0.95 10.28 5.35
CA GLN A 50 2.26 10.88 5.15
C GLN A 50 3.25 10.20 6.10
N GLU A 51 4.05 9.28 5.58
CA GLU A 51 4.89 8.33 6.32
C GLU A 51 6.19 8.97 6.81
N LEU A 52 6.08 10.09 7.53
CA LEU A 52 7.20 10.78 8.15
C LEU A 52 7.46 10.23 9.57
N ASN A 53 8.74 10.17 9.95
CA ASN A 53 9.19 9.73 11.27
C ASN A 53 9.01 10.80 12.36
N ASP A 54 9.28 10.42 13.61
CA ASP A 54 9.48 11.32 14.75
C ASP A 54 8.30 12.26 15.03
N ALA A 55 7.08 11.70 15.02
CA ALA A 55 5.82 12.43 15.21
C ALA A 55 5.56 13.52 14.16
N LYS A 56 6.17 13.44 12.96
CA LYS A 56 5.92 14.38 11.86
C LYS A 56 4.94 13.84 10.81
N GLY A 57 4.59 12.56 10.92
CA GLY A 57 3.62 11.91 10.05
C GLY A 57 2.19 12.33 10.37
N SER A 58 1.33 12.15 9.39
CA SER A 58 -0.09 12.49 9.51
C SER A 58 -0.96 11.67 8.57
N ILE A 59 -2.27 11.66 8.85
CA ILE A 59 -3.30 11.29 7.89
C ILE A 59 -3.99 12.58 7.47
N VAL A 60 -4.04 12.80 6.15
CA VAL A 60 -4.57 14.02 5.52
C VAL A 60 -5.74 13.65 4.62
N ARG A 61 -6.77 14.48 4.61
CA ARG A 61 -7.82 14.46 3.59
C ARG A 61 -7.54 15.52 2.55
N ILE A 62 -7.56 15.14 1.28
CA ILE A 62 -7.49 16.05 0.14
C ILE A 62 -8.87 16.10 -0.51
N TYR A 63 -9.50 17.27 -0.52
CA TYR A 63 -10.82 17.50 -1.10
C TYR A 63 -10.75 17.65 -2.63
N PRO A 64 -11.87 17.47 -3.36
CA PRO A 64 -11.89 17.62 -4.81
C PRO A 64 -11.45 18.99 -5.34
N ASP A 65 -11.61 20.04 -4.53
CA ASP A 65 -11.16 21.41 -4.83
C ASP A 65 -9.67 21.64 -4.53
N GLY A 66 -8.98 20.62 -4.01
CA GLY A 66 -7.56 20.66 -3.65
C GLY A 66 -7.29 21.13 -2.22
N GLN A 67 -8.31 21.53 -1.45
CA GLN A 67 -8.14 21.84 -0.03
C GLN A 67 -7.61 20.61 0.71
N ARG A 68 -6.76 20.83 1.71
CA ARG A 68 -6.16 19.76 2.53
C ARG A 68 -6.45 19.97 4.00
N GLU A 69 -6.85 18.91 4.68
CA GLU A 69 -7.13 18.89 6.13
C GLU A 69 -6.31 17.79 6.79
N VAL A 70 -5.62 18.12 7.88
CA VAL A 70 -4.99 17.10 8.74
C VAL A 70 -6.07 16.48 9.61
N VAL A 71 -6.35 15.19 9.38
CA VAL A 71 -7.37 14.43 10.13
C VAL A 71 -6.77 13.83 11.38
N VAL A 72 -5.54 13.32 11.29
CA VAL A 72 -4.76 12.82 12.44
C VAL A 72 -3.32 13.30 12.29
N GLY A 73 -2.78 13.99 13.28
CA GLY A 73 -1.39 14.46 13.30
C GLY A 73 -0.54 13.74 14.34
N ASN A 74 0.74 14.13 14.43
CA ASN A 74 1.71 13.61 15.40
C ASN A 74 1.94 12.10 15.34
N LEU A 75 1.84 11.52 14.14
CA LEU A 75 2.10 10.11 13.90
C LEU A 75 3.57 9.90 13.52
N SER A 76 4.09 8.69 13.71
CA SER A 76 5.42 8.30 13.27
C SER A 76 5.28 7.12 12.32
N LYS A 77 5.71 7.30 11.07
CA LYS A 77 5.51 6.37 9.94
C LYS A 77 4.10 5.77 9.85
N PRO A 78 3.03 6.59 9.76
CA PRO A 78 1.71 6.05 9.47
C PRO A 78 1.74 5.41 8.08
N ASP A 79 1.48 4.11 8.01
CA ASP A 79 1.56 3.35 6.77
C ASP A 79 0.19 2.76 6.43
N GLY A 80 -0.10 1.53 6.88
CA GLY A 80 -1.36 0.85 6.61
C GLY A 80 -2.58 1.63 7.08
N MET A 81 -3.61 1.67 6.25
CA MET A 81 -4.90 2.30 6.56
C MET A 81 -6.02 1.62 5.79
N LEU A 82 -7.15 1.34 6.45
CA LEU A 82 -8.34 0.75 5.83
C LEU A 82 -9.63 1.26 6.49
N ALA A 83 -10.74 1.23 5.74
CA ALA A 83 -12.06 1.60 6.23
C ALA A 83 -12.75 0.37 6.83
N THR A 84 -13.30 0.50 8.03
CA THR A 84 -14.12 -0.55 8.65
C THR A 84 -14.97 0.00 9.79
N HIS A 85 -16.06 -0.67 10.16
CA HIS A 85 -16.92 -0.31 11.30
C HIS A 85 -17.37 1.17 11.35
N GLY A 86 -17.49 1.82 10.19
CA GLY A 86 -17.83 3.25 10.06
C GLY A 86 -16.70 4.22 10.42
N GLY A 87 -15.46 3.74 10.55
CA GLY A 87 -14.26 4.53 10.80
C GLY A 87 -13.07 3.99 10.02
N TRP A 88 -11.87 4.30 10.50
CA TRP A 88 -10.60 4.01 9.82
C TRP A 88 -9.62 3.37 10.79
N VAL A 89 -9.12 2.20 10.45
CA VAL A 89 -7.99 1.61 11.17
C VAL A 89 -6.71 2.06 10.48
N PHE A 90 -5.69 2.41 11.26
CA PHE A 90 -4.36 2.72 10.74
C PHE A 90 -3.25 2.17 11.65
N SER A 91 -2.11 1.88 11.04
CA SER A 91 -0.90 1.41 11.71
C SER A 91 0.21 2.45 11.67
N GLN A 92 1.26 2.20 12.44
CA GLN A 92 2.48 2.99 12.47
C GLN A 92 3.67 2.03 12.42
N GLU A 93 4.47 2.13 11.37
CA GLU A 93 5.58 1.21 11.13
C GLU A 93 6.85 1.63 11.90
N THR A 94 6.70 1.77 13.22
CA THR A 94 7.78 2.24 14.10
C THR A 94 7.61 1.76 15.54
N GLY A 95 8.61 1.01 16.03
CA GLY A 95 8.65 0.53 17.40
C GLY A 95 7.37 -0.18 17.82
N ASP A 96 7.06 -0.16 19.12
CA ASP A 96 5.82 -0.70 19.69
C ASP A 96 4.68 0.33 19.63
N ALA A 97 4.27 0.69 18.41
CA ALA A 97 3.22 1.67 18.16
C ALA A 97 1.82 1.02 18.13
N PRO A 98 0.77 1.78 18.48
CA PRO A 98 -0.59 1.26 18.45
C PRO A 98 -1.12 1.14 17.02
N VAL A 99 -1.80 0.02 16.73
CA VAL A 99 -2.81 -0.02 15.68
C VAL A 99 -4.06 0.66 16.25
N SER A 100 -4.48 1.73 15.57
CA SER A 100 -5.47 2.68 16.09
C SER A 100 -6.70 2.73 15.20
N PHE A 101 -7.84 3.07 15.78
CA PHE A 101 -9.11 3.25 15.10
C PHE A 101 -9.59 4.70 15.26
N LEU A 102 -9.77 5.39 14.14
CA LEU A 102 -10.38 6.71 14.07
C LEU A 102 -11.87 6.56 13.75
N LYS A 103 -12.73 7.05 14.64
CA LYS A 103 -14.17 7.15 14.39
C LYS A 103 -14.75 8.39 15.06
N ASP A 104 -15.56 9.13 14.30
CA ASP A 104 -16.24 10.34 14.78
C ASP A 104 -15.29 11.36 15.45
N GLY A 105 -14.07 11.51 14.89
CA GLY A 105 -13.03 12.40 15.39
C GLY A 105 -12.25 11.87 16.60
N VAL A 106 -12.54 10.66 17.07
CA VAL A 106 -11.87 10.03 18.22
C VAL A 106 -10.93 8.94 17.73
N VAL A 107 -9.67 9.00 18.18
CA VAL A 107 -8.68 7.95 17.96
C VAL A 107 -8.61 7.05 19.19
N THR A 108 -8.85 5.75 19.01
CA THR A 108 -8.76 4.72 20.05
C THR A 108 -7.70 3.68 19.69
N GLU A 109 -6.85 3.31 20.64
CA GLU A 109 -5.94 2.16 20.48
C GLU A 109 -6.74 0.85 20.46
N LEU A 110 -6.50 -0.01 19.46
CA LEU A 110 -7.08 -1.36 19.40
C LEU A 110 -6.14 -2.37 20.07
N PHE A 111 -4.87 -2.34 19.67
CA PHE A 111 -3.79 -3.16 20.23
C PHE A 111 -2.44 -2.57 19.84
N ARG A 112 -1.36 -3.10 20.42
CA ARG A 112 0.03 -2.74 20.08
C ARG A 112 0.73 -3.86 19.32
N GLY A 113 1.60 -3.45 18.41
CA GLY A 113 2.48 -4.35 17.67
C GLY A 113 3.79 -3.64 17.31
N GLU A 114 4.80 -4.42 16.95
CA GLU A 114 6.11 -3.89 16.60
C GLU A 114 6.20 -3.62 15.10
N ASN A 115 6.42 -2.37 14.68
CA ASN A 115 6.52 -1.98 13.26
C ASN A 115 5.36 -2.51 12.41
N VAL A 116 4.11 -2.40 12.88
CA VAL A 116 2.95 -2.85 12.10
C VAL A 116 2.85 -2.01 10.83
N GLN A 117 2.80 -2.67 9.68
CA GLN A 117 2.70 -2.03 8.37
C GLN A 117 1.35 -2.35 7.72
N GLY A 118 1.26 -3.51 7.05
CA GLY A 118 0.07 -3.93 6.33
C GLY A 118 -1.09 -4.28 7.24
N LEU A 119 -2.29 -3.92 6.78
CA LEU A 119 -3.55 -4.22 7.44
C LEU A 119 -4.53 -4.83 6.44
N TRP A 120 -5.36 -5.76 6.91
CA TRP A 120 -6.50 -6.28 6.15
C TRP A 120 -7.68 -6.53 7.08
N VAL A 121 -8.90 -6.33 6.61
CA VAL A 121 -10.11 -6.58 7.40
C VAL A 121 -11.08 -7.48 6.63
N GLU A 122 -11.68 -8.43 7.33
CA GLU A 122 -12.79 -9.23 6.81
C GLU A 122 -13.72 -9.68 7.95
N GLY A 123 -14.99 -9.31 7.84
CA GLY A 123 -15.98 -9.61 8.89
C GLY A 123 -15.58 -8.99 10.23
N ASP A 124 -15.33 -9.86 11.21
CA ASP A 124 -14.98 -9.50 12.59
C ASP A 124 -13.45 -9.48 12.84
N ASP A 125 -12.66 -9.90 11.85
CA ASP A 125 -11.22 -10.08 11.98
C ASP A 125 -10.44 -8.95 11.28
N LEU A 126 -9.53 -8.33 12.03
CA LEU A 126 -8.51 -7.39 11.56
C LEU A 126 -7.15 -8.09 11.60
N TYR A 127 -6.52 -8.20 10.46
CA TYR A 127 -5.18 -8.75 10.29
C TYR A 127 -4.15 -7.62 10.25
N ALA A 128 -3.01 -7.85 10.88
CA ALA A 128 -1.90 -6.91 10.92
C ALA A 128 -0.57 -7.66 10.75
N ILE A 129 0.34 -7.12 9.95
CA ILE A 129 1.65 -7.72 9.70
C ILE A 129 2.78 -6.76 10.06
N GLU A 130 3.84 -7.29 10.66
CA GLU A 130 4.95 -6.52 11.21
C GLU A 130 6.19 -6.53 10.28
N ASP A 131 6.64 -5.34 9.84
CA ASP A 131 7.90 -5.19 9.09
C ASP A 131 9.09 -5.24 10.06
N ARG A 132 9.51 -6.47 10.36
CA ARG A 132 10.63 -6.75 11.25
C ARG A 132 11.64 -7.62 10.55
N LYS A 133 12.91 -7.22 10.63
CA LYS A 133 14.04 -7.96 10.05
C LYS A 133 14.07 -9.42 10.49
N ASP A 134 13.73 -9.67 11.74
CA ASP A 134 13.62 -10.99 12.34
C ASP A 134 12.44 -11.00 13.32
N ASN A 135 11.85 -12.17 13.57
CA ASN A 135 10.73 -12.35 14.50
C ASN A 135 9.45 -11.57 14.15
N GLY A 136 9.26 -11.18 12.89
CA GLY A 136 8.01 -10.56 12.42
C GLY A 136 6.81 -11.47 12.66
N ARG A 137 5.65 -10.87 12.94
CA ARG A 137 4.41 -11.59 13.20
C ARG A 137 3.33 -11.21 12.20
N LEU A 138 2.47 -12.18 11.91
CA LEU A 138 1.15 -11.94 11.38
C LEU A 138 0.15 -12.13 12.51
N LEU A 139 -0.60 -11.08 12.80
CA LEU A 139 -1.53 -10.97 13.92
C LEU A 139 -2.97 -10.98 13.40
N ARG A 140 -3.89 -11.48 14.22
CA ARG A 140 -5.34 -11.33 14.04
C ARG A 140 -5.95 -10.77 15.32
N TYR A 141 -6.53 -9.59 15.20
CA TYR A 141 -7.38 -8.96 16.20
C TYR A 141 -8.85 -9.24 15.86
N ARG A 142 -9.62 -9.71 16.83
CA ARG A 142 -11.06 -9.92 16.66
C ARG A 142 -11.84 -8.80 17.33
N TRP A 143 -12.74 -8.14 16.60
CA TRP A 143 -13.47 -6.98 17.11
C TRP A 143 -14.46 -7.32 18.23
N SER A 144 -15.17 -8.44 18.12
CA SER A 144 -16.23 -8.83 19.05
C SER A 144 -15.75 -9.12 20.48
N ASP A 145 -14.58 -9.74 20.63
CA ASP A 145 -14.01 -10.11 21.94
C ASP A 145 -12.67 -9.42 22.25
N GLN A 146 -12.16 -8.58 21.34
CA GLN A 146 -10.90 -7.84 21.44
C GLN A 146 -9.68 -8.74 21.62
N SER A 147 -9.76 -10.02 21.26
CA SER A 147 -8.65 -10.95 21.35
C SER A 147 -7.62 -10.70 20.25
N LEU A 148 -6.33 -10.77 20.62
CA LEU A 148 -5.21 -10.70 19.69
C LEU A 148 -4.51 -12.05 19.64
N THR A 149 -4.46 -12.66 18.46
CA THR A 149 -3.83 -13.96 18.21
C THR A 149 -2.64 -13.78 17.26
N VAL A 150 -1.51 -14.42 17.57
CA VAL A 150 -0.40 -14.57 16.62
C VAL A 150 -0.73 -15.73 15.69
N LEU A 151 -0.96 -15.46 14.41
CA LEU A 151 -1.20 -16.49 13.40
C LEU A 151 0.11 -17.10 12.91
N ARG A 152 1.12 -16.25 12.72
CA ARG A 152 2.48 -16.62 12.32
C ARG A 152 3.50 -15.80 13.07
N ASP A 153 4.64 -16.42 13.31
CA ASP A 153 5.83 -15.80 13.85
C ASP A 153 7.04 -16.10 12.93
N GLN A 154 8.20 -15.55 13.28
CA GLN A 154 9.45 -15.74 12.53
C GLN A 154 9.39 -15.29 11.07
N LEU A 155 8.48 -14.37 10.74
CA LEU A 155 8.44 -13.74 9.43
C LEU A 155 9.64 -12.81 9.26
N ASN A 156 10.15 -12.71 8.03
CA ASN A 156 11.25 -11.83 7.69
C ASN A 156 10.77 -10.68 6.80
N GLU A 157 10.62 -9.51 7.43
CA GLU A 157 10.14 -8.28 6.80
C GLU A 157 8.78 -8.49 6.11
N GLY A 158 7.76 -8.84 6.92
CA GLY A 158 6.39 -9.02 6.43
C GLY A 158 5.68 -7.68 6.34
N GLU A 159 5.16 -7.32 5.17
CA GLU A 159 4.74 -5.94 4.92
C GLU A 159 3.30 -5.78 4.46
N SER A 160 2.76 -6.78 3.77
CA SER A 160 1.40 -6.76 3.25
C SER A 160 0.66 -8.05 3.53
N ILE A 161 -0.64 -7.93 3.70
CA ILE A 161 -1.62 -9.01 3.84
C ILE A 161 -2.87 -8.60 3.05
N THR A 162 -3.43 -9.48 2.21
CA THR A 162 -4.63 -9.19 1.42
C THR A 162 -5.43 -10.45 1.13
N ARG A 163 -6.75 -10.34 0.99
CA ARG A 163 -7.60 -11.40 0.43
C ARG A 163 -7.76 -11.20 -1.07
N CYS A 164 -7.54 -12.25 -1.84
CA CYS A 164 -7.77 -12.28 -3.28
C CYS A 164 -9.21 -12.69 -3.63
N THR A 165 -9.66 -12.37 -4.84
CA THR A 165 -11.02 -12.67 -5.30
C THR A 165 -11.30 -14.18 -5.43
N ASP A 166 -10.24 -15.00 -5.43
CA ASP A 166 -10.31 -16.46 -5.40
C ASP A 166 -10.38 -17.04 -3.98
N GLY A 167 -10.43 -16.17 -2.95
CA GLY A 167 -10.55 -16.56 -1.55
C GLY A 167 -9.21 -16.79 -0.85
N ARG A 168 -8.08 -16.79 -1.55
CA ARG A 168 -6.77 -16.95 -0.91
C ARG A 168 -6.39 -15.70 -0.15
N MET A 169 -5.77 -15.87 1.02
CA MET A 169 -5.17 -14.78 1.77
C MET A 169 -3.67 -14.81 1.52
N LEU A 170 -3.11 -13.72 1.02
CA LEU A 170 -1.73 -13.64 0.59
C LEU A 170 -0.96 -12.65 1.45
N TYR A 171 0.29 -12.96 1.76
CA TYR A 171 1.19 -12.05 2.47
C TYR A 171 2.60 -12.05 1.89
N THR A 172 3.36 -10.98 2.14
CA THR A 172 4.74 -10.84 1.66
C THR A 172 5.77 -11.23 2.71
N GLU A 173 6.93 -11.68 2.25
CA GLU A 173 8.18 -11.62 3.01
C GLU A 173 9.23 -10.89 2.15
N LYS A 174 9.40 -9.58 2.39
CA LYS A 174 10.17 -8.65 1.55
C LYS A 174 11.58 -9.16 1.31
N LYS A 175 12.29 -9.55 2.37
CA LYS A 175 13.68 -10.01 2.27
C LYS A 175 13.85 -11.27 1.45
N LYS A 176 12.87 -12.18 1.52
CA LYS A 176 12.87 -13.46 0.80
C LYS A 176 12.41 -13.30 -0.65
N GLY A 177 11.79 -12.18 -1.02
CA GLY A 177 11.31 -11.93 -2.37
C GLY A 177 10.12 -12.81 -2.75
N VAL A 178 9.26 -13.13 -1.79
CA VAL A 178 8.15 -14.08 -1.98
C VAL A 178 6.81 -13.51 -1.55
N VAL A 179 5.75 -14.02 -2.17
CA VAL A 179 4.37 -13.96 -1.70
C VAL A 179 3.96 -15.37 -1.30
N ARG A 180 3.38 -15.51 -0.10
CA ARG A 180 2.86 -16.77 0.43
C ARG A 180 1.35 -16.71 0.55
N GLU A 181 0.72 -17.88 0.48
CA GLU A 181 -0.67 -18.05 0.90
C GLU A 181 -0.71 -18.36 2.39
N LEU A 182 -1.56 -17.69 3.15
CA LEU A 182 -1.82 -18.02 4.54
C LEU A 182 -2.83 -19.18 4.60
N THR A 183 -2.42 -20.32 5.14
CA THR A 183 -3.24 -21.55 5.20
C THR A 183 -3.53 -21.99 6.64
N ASP A 184 -4.68 -22.62 6.90
CA ASP A 184 -5.01 -23.02 8.28
C ASP A 184 -4.07 -24.10 8.84
N ASP A 185 -3.44 -24.89 7.97
CA ASP A 185 -2.51 -25.96 8.35
C ASP A 185 -1.09 -25.47 8.69
N GLY A 186 -0.81 -24.17 8.50
CA GLY A 186 0.51 -23.59 8.78
C GLY A 186 1.57 -23.78 7.70
N SER A 187 1.25 -24.43 6.57
CA SER A 187 2.25 -24.73 5.53
C SER A 187 2.71 -23.50 4.73
N ASP A 188 1.85 -22.50 4.62
CA ASP A 188 2.03 -21.23 3.92
C ASP A 188 2.84 -21.31 2.62
N PRO A 189 2.31 -22.00 1.58
CA PRO A 189 3.05 -22.25 0.36
C PRO A 189 3.42 -20.95 -0.37
N VAL A 190 4.58 -20.96 -1.03
CA VAL A 190 5.02 -19.84 -1.87
C VAL A 190 4.18 -19.83 -3.15
N VAL A 191 3.46 -18.73 -3.37
CA VAL A 191 2.61 -18.50 -4.55
C VAL A 191 3.36 -17.72 -5.63
N LEU A 192 4.20 -16.78 -5.23
CA LEU A 192 5.11 -16.05 -6.12
C LEU A 192 6.49 -15.97 -5.50
N ALA A 193 7.52 -16.09 -6.33
CA ALA A 193 8.92 -16.03 -5.93
C ALA A 193 9.71 -15.10 -6.86
N ASP A 194 10.99 -14.90 -6.54
CA ASP A 194 11.94 -14.11 -7.32
C ASP A 194 11.51 -12.64 -7.54
N LEU A 195 10.73 -12.12 -6.59
CA LEU A 195 10.31 -10.71 -6.56
C LEU A 195 11.41 -9.86 -5.92
N ASN A 196 11.60 -8.65 -6.42
CA ASN A 196 12.54 -7.72 -5.82
C ASN A 196 11.86 -6.94 -4.70
N LYS A 197 11.97 -7.44 -3.46
CA LYS A 197 11.42 -6.79 -2.26
C LYS A 197 9.93 -6.44 -2.40
N PRO A 198 9.03 -7.42 -2.49
CA PRO A 198 7.60 -7.16 -2.60
C PRO A 198 7.05 -6.58 -1.29
N THR A 199 6.37 -5.43 -1.36
CA THR A 199 6.00 -4.67 -0.16
C THR A 199 4.53 -4.45 0.03
N PHE A 200 3.78 -4.31 -1.07
CA PHE A 200 2.35 -4.10 -1.02
C PHE A 200 1.64 -4.99 -2.03
N LEU A 201 0.53 -5.59 -1.58
CA LEU A 201 -0.33 -6.45 -2.38
C LEU A 201 -1.74 -5.85 -2.46
N MET A 202 -2.33 -5.89 -3.63
CA MET A 202 -3.76 -5.64 -3.81
C MET A 202 -4.30 -6.62 -4.84
N CYS A 203 -5.41 -7.29 -4.52
CA CYS A 203 -6.11 -8.13 -5.47
C CYS A 203 -7.34 -7.41 -6.02
N ASP A 204 -7.59 -7.56 -7.31
CA ASP A 204 -8.82 -7.10 -7.95
C ASP A 204 -9.25 -8.05 -9.09
N GLU A 205 -10.20 -7.63 -9.92
CA GLU A 205 -10.69 -8.43 -11.03
C GLU A 205 -9.66 -8.75 -12.11
N ARG A 206 -8.56 -7.98 -12.19
CA ARG A 206 -7.46 -8.18 -13.14
C ARG A 206 -6.44 -9.19 -12.62
N GLY A 207 -6.25 -9.26 -11.31
CA GLY A 207 -5.35 -10.21 -10.66
C GLY A 207 -4.69 -9.64 -9.42
N LEU A 208 -3.44 -10.04 -9.18
CA LEU A 208 -2.63 -9.59 -8.06
C LEU A 208 -1.69 -8.48 -8.49
N TRP A 209 -1.84 -7.31 -7.89
CA TRP A 209 -0.93 -6.19 -7.99
C TRP A 209 0.15 -6.29 -6.90
N VAL A 210 1.41 -6.02 -7.28
CA VAL A 210 2.55 -6.06 -6.36
C VAL A 210 3.42 -4.82 -6.55
N ASN A 211 3.63 -4.06 -5.48
CA ASN A 211 4.69 -3.05 -5.42
C ASN A 211 6.01 -3.70 -5.01
N GLU A 212 7.08 -3.28 -5.67
CA GLU A 212 8.44 -3.61 -5.27
C GLU A 212 9.11 -2.40 -4.59
N ASP A 213 9.69 -2.58 -3.40
CA ASP A 213 10.44 -1.53 -2.71
C ASP A 213 11.88 -1.49 -3.21
N SER A 214 12.12 -0.45 -4.00
CA SER A 214 13.45 0.00 -4.29
C SER A 214 13.50 1.50 -4.18
N THR A 215 14.56 2.00 -3.56
CA THR A 215 14.86 3.43 -3.49
C THR A 215 15.05 4.04 -4.88
N HIS A 216 15.24 3.23 -5.92
CA HIS A 216 15.29 3.64 -7.33
C HIS A 216 14.87 2.49 -8.24
N ARG A 217 14.18 2.79 -9.34
CA ARG A 217 13.79 1.78 -10.35
C ARG A 217 12.86 0.68 -9.82
N ALA A 218 12.07 1.01 -8.82
CA ALA A 218 10.97 0.16 -8.38
C ALA A 218 9.96 -0.07 -9.51
N ARG A 219 9.20 -1.15 -9.38
CA ARG A 219 8.19 -1.59 -10.34
C ARG A 219 6.85 -1.77 -9.65
N LEU A 220 5.79 -1.56 -10.43
CA LEU A 220 4.47 -2.07 -10.14
C LEU A 220 4.22 -3.26 -11.07
N LEU A 221 3.95 -4.42 -10.50
CA LEU A 221 3.67 -5.65 -11.23
C LEU A 221 2.17 -5.96 -11.19
N LEU A 222 1.68 -6.58 -12.25
CA LEU A 222 0.37 -7.24 -12.31
C LEU A 222 0.59 -8.71 -12.69
N ILE A 223 0.15 -9.61 -11.82
CA ILE A 223 0.06 -11.04 -12.09
C ILE A 223 -1.40 -11.33 -12.42
N ASP A 224 -1.68 -11.66 -13.66
CA ASP A 224 -3.05 -11.94 -14.08
C ASP A 224 -3.57 -13.30 -13.55
N LYS A 225 -4.85 -13.59 -13.81
CA LYS A 225 -5.50 -14.84 -13.38
C LYS A 225 -4.89 -16.11 -13.99
N GLN A 226 -4.09 -15.99 -15.05
CA GLN A 226 -3.36 -17.10 -15.66
C GLN A 226 -1.94 -17.22 -15.08
N GLY A 227 -1.58 -16.39 -14.10
CA GLY A 227 -0.25 -16.36 -13.48
C GLY A 227 0.79 -15.60 -14.30
N ARG A 228 0.39 -14.87 -15.36
CA ARG A 228 1.35 -14.12 -16.18
C ARG A 228 1.71 -12.81 -15.49
N GLN A 229 2.98 -12.65 -15.18
CA GLN A 229 3.53 -11.42 -14.62
C GLN A 229 3.80 -10.38 -15.72
N GLN A 230 3.34 -9.16 -15.49
CA GLN A 230 3.61 -7.99 -16.32
C GLN A 230 4.10 -6.83 -15.45
N THR A 231 5.14 -6.13 -15.89
CA THR A 231 5.52 -4.86 -15.27
C THR A 231 4.66 -3.75 -15.85
N ILE A 232 3.78 -3.16 -15.04
CA ILE A 232 2.84 -2.12 -15.47
C ILE A 232 3.48 -0.74 -15.38
N LEU A 233 4.17 -0.44 -14.27
CA LEU A 233 5.00 0.75 -14.14
C LEU A 233 6.45 0.37 -13.84
N SER A 234 7.38 1.14 -14.37
CA SER A 234 8.82 1.06 -14.08
C SER A 234 9.37 2.42 -13.69
N PHE A 235 10.56 2.42 -13.10
CA PHE A 235 11.26 3.64 -12.69
C PHE A 235 10.58 4.39 -11.54
N LEU A 236 9.79 3.69 -10.73
CA LEU A 236 9.25 4.22 -9.49
C LEU A 236 10.36 4.43 -8.45
N LYS A 237 10.06 5.20 -7.41
CA LYS A 237 10.95 5.51 -6.30
C LYS A 237 10.19 5.33 -4.98
N ALA A 238 10.48 4.24 -4.27
CA ALA A 238 9.78 3.84 -3.04
C ALA A 238 8.24 4.00 -3.16
N PRO A 239 7.58 3.27 -4.08
CA PRO A 239 6.13 3.20 -4.14
C PRO A 239 5.61 2.44 -2.91
N GLN A 240 4.54 2.93 -2.29
CA GLN A 240 4.03 2.39 -1.03
C GLN A 240 2.76 1.58 -1.27
N SER A 241 1.68 2.18 -1.74
CA SER A 241 0.42 1.48 -1.99
C SER A 241 -0.15 1.72 -3.38
N ILE A 242 -1.07 0.85 -3.78
CA ILE A 242 -1.95 1.04 -4.93
C ILE A 242 -3.40 0.75 -4.49
N VAL A 243 -4.34 1.53 -5.01
CA VAL A 243 -5.77 1.34 -4.74
C VAL A 243 -6.58 1.53 -6.01
N ARG A 244 -7.59 0.68 -6.21
CA ARG A 244 -8.56 0.84 -7.29
C ARG A 244 -9.60 1.90 -6.92
N THR A 245 -9.96 2.74 -7.87
CA THR A 245 -10.98 3.77 -7.72
C THR A 245 -12.33 3.31 -8.28
N GLY A 246 -13.41 4.02 -7.95
CA GLY A 246 -14.76 3.69 -8.40
C GLY A 246 -14.96 3.76 -9.92
N ASP A 247 -14.17 4.57 -10.62
CA ASP A 247 -14.21 4.70 -12.08
C ASP A 247 -13.41 3.60 -12.82
N GLY A 248 -12.82 2.65 -12.09
CA GLY A 248 -11.99 1.58 -12.63
C GLY A 248 -10.53 1.92 -12.86
N THR A 249 -10.11 3.16 -12.60
CA THR A 249 -8.70 3.56 -12.62
C THR A 249 -8.00 3.23 -11.30
N TYR A 250 -6.70 3.49 -11.21
CA TYR A 250 -5.92 3.22 -9.99
C TYR A 250 -5.18 4.47 -9.53
N LEU A 251 -5.02 4.60 -8.22
CA LEU A 251 -4.08 5.54 -7.62
C LEU A 251 -2.91 4.77 -7.02
N LEU A 252 -1.69 5.29 -7.19
CA LEU A 252 -0.48 4.76 -6.60
C LEU A 252 0.24 5.84 -5.80
N ALA A 253 0.61 5.53 -4.57
CA ALA A 253 1.39 6.41 -3.72
C ALA A 253 2.87 6.19 -3.99
N GLU A 254 3.57 7.25 -4.41
CA GLU A 254 5.00 7.21 -4.64
C GLU A 254 5.71 8.08 -3.60
N GLY A 255 5.90 7.52 -2.40
CA GLY A 255 6.46 8.22 -1.26
C GLY A 255 7.87 8.74 -1.50
N GLY A 256 8.68 8.05 -2.30
CA GLY A 256 10.04 8.52 -2.63
C GLY A 256 10.10 9.75 -3.56
N ARG A 257 8.97 10.18 -4.12
CA ARG A 257 8.80 11.41 -4.92
C ARG A 257 7.65 12.30 -4.45
N ASP A 258 7.18 12.08 -3.22
CA ASP A 258 6.19 12.89 -2.54
C ASP A 258 4.92 13.19 -3.37
N ARG A 259 4.37 12.15 -4.03
CA ARG A 259 3.25 12.31 -4.97
C ARG A 259 2.34 11.11 -5.07
N VAL A 260 1.19 11.33 -5.69
CA VAL A 260 0.23 10.29 -6.09
C VAL A 260 0.09 10.27 -7.61
N LEU A 261 0.15 9.08 -8.18
CA LEU A 261 -0.03 8.82 -9.61
C LEU A 261 -1.40 8.22 -9.88
N LYS A 262 -2.05 8.62 -10.97
CA LYS A 262 -3.23 7.95 -11.52
C LYS A 262 -2.83 7.09 -12.71
N LEU A 263 -3.27 5.83 -12.71
CA LEU A 263 -3.06 4.89 -13.80
C LEU A 263 -4.39 4.61 -14.49
N VAL A 264 -4.40 4.70 -15.82
CA VAL A 264 -5.59 4.42 -16.64
C VAL A 264 -5.24 3.36 -17.67
N GLY A 265 -5.97 2.24 -17.64
CA GLY A 265 -5.88 1.20 -18.64
C GLY A 265 -6.68 1.55 -19.90
N LYS A 266 -6.15 1.21 -21.08
CA LYS A 266 -6.72 1.59 -22.39
C LYS A 266 -8.17 1.12 -22.60
N SER A 267 -8.57 0.00 -22.01
CA SER A 267 -9.96 -0.49 -22.08
C SER A 267 -10.97 0.48 -21.45
N LEU A 268 -10.55 1.29 -20.48
CA LEU A 268 -11.37 2.32 -19.85
C LEU A 268 -11.30 3.64 -20.61
N ALA A 269 -10.14 3.99 -21.18
CA ALA A 269 -9.96 5.21 -21.96
C ALA A 269 -10.87 5.24 -23.21
N VAL A 270 -11.02 4.11 -23.90
CA VAL A 270 -11.90 4.01 -25.08
C VAL A 270 -13.37 4.17 -24.69
N ALA A 271 -13.81 3.53 -23.59
CA ALA A 271 -15.18 3.65 -23.11
C ALA A 271 -15.57 5.07 -22.67
N SER A 272 -14.60 5.87 -22.17
CA SER A 272 -14.86 7.28 -21.82
C SER A 272 -14.94 8.23 -23.01
N ASP A 273 -14.32 7.86 -24.14
CA ASP A 273 -14.36 8.65 -25.37
C ASP A 273 -15.65 8.39 -26.17
N ASP A 274 -16.18 7.16 -26.13
CA ASP A 274 -17.43 6.79 -26.82
C ASP A 274 -18.71 7.39 -26.18
N VAL A 275 -18.62 7.92 -24.96
CA VAL A 275 -19.75 8.58 -24.25
C VAL A 275 -19.84 10.08 -24.55
N LYS A 276 -18.88 10.65 -25.30
CA LYS A 276 -18.82 12.09 -25.61
C LYS A 276 -19.45 12.49 -26.95
N HIS A 277 -20.38 11.71 -27.50
CA HIS A 277 -21.11 12.03 -28.74
C HIS A 277 -22.62 12.00 -28.58
#